data_AF-A0A7G2U7R2-F1
#
_entry.id   AF-A0A7G2U7R2-F1
#
_cell.length_a   1.000
_cell.length_b   1.000
_cell.length_c   1.000
_cell.angle_alpha   90.00
_cell.angle_beta   90.00
_cell.angle_gamma   90.00
#
_symmetry.space_group_name_H-M   'P 1'
#
loop_
_entity.id
_entity.type
_entity.pdbx_description
1 polymer ?
#
loop_
_entity_poly.entity_id
_entity_poly.type
_entity_poly.pdbx_seq_one_letter_code
_entity_poly.pdbx_strand_id
1 'polypeptide(L)'
;MSKPVKPVVPPPALRSEPDTFKDRAEANIEFFEPLVEYMDDVADFVDEQADAAVAAAQAGDLPPIAAKAGQLLKVNAGGTGLEFQPFQSSATDTTPGRPLVPGSFGVGESEAAPYISDLDALDGVGSGFYQVANFSTEGLPSGIDYASAIVGWRNAGNPQVLLVSNFGKLAWRGSSSGAYGPWRVAISETDKASQPEAEAGADNTKWMTPLRAKQAIDKNRPPMVNFDGVTTVSINNSREVSSVVRDSAGTYTITFASAMPNADYGVLLSVTSADSNRTVVVQADGSGDPVLKTTTQLRIRTGRANPDGAALDAKGISVVVIP
;
A
#
# COMPACT_ATOMS: atom_id res chain seq x y z
N MET A 1 2.13 -67.19 16.09
CA MET A 1 1.60 -68.33 15.29
C MET A 1 1.69 -68.08 13.79
N SER A 2 1.70 -69.14 12.98
CA SER A 2 1.30 -69.07 11.58
C SER A 2 -0.22 -68.98 11.45
N LYS A 3 -0.72 -68.28 10.44
CA LYS A 3 -2.17 -68.15 10.16
C LYS A 3 -2.85 -69.53 10.07
N PRO A 4 -3.97 -69.78 10.77
CA PRO A 4 -4.73 -71.02 10.66
C PRO A 4 -5.18 -71.33 9.23
N VAL A 5 -5.15 -72.60 8.84
CA VAL A 5 -5.54 -73.05 7.50
C VAL A 5 -7.04 -73.32 7.47
N LYS A 6 -7.75 -72.65 6.55
CA LYS A 6 -9.19 -72.80 6.41
C LYS A 6 -9.56 -74.25 6.02
N PRO A 7 -10.50 -74.91 6.72
CA PRO A 7 -10.96 -76.23 6.34
C PRO A 7 -11.77 -76.19 5.03
N VAL A 8 -11.71 -77.27 4.25
CA VAL A 8 -12.38 -77.36 2.96
C VAL A 8 -13.85 -77.72 3.19
N VAL A 9 -14.75 -76.87 2.71
CA VAL A 9 -16.20 -77.10 2.84
C VAL A 9 -16.62 -78.27 1.94
N PRO A 10 -17.28 -79.32 2.47
CA PRO A 10 -17.82 -80.40 1.66
C PRO A 10 -18.88 -79.92 0.67
N PRO A 11 -19.09 -80.62 -0.46
CA PRO A 11 -20.18 -80.31 -1.37
C PRO A 11 -21.55 -80.41 -0.67
N PRO A 12 -22.54 -79.58 -1.03
CA PRO A 12 -23.85 -79.58 -0.39
C PRO A 12 -24.63 -80.88 -0.65
N ALA A 13 -25.36 -81.34 0.36
CA ALA A 13 -26.28 -82.46 0.22
C ALA A 13 -27.55 -82.04 -0.53
N LEU A 14 -27.59 -82.27 -1.84
CA LEU A 14 -28.72 -81.92 -2.70
C LEU A 14 -29.70 -83.08 -2.82
N ARG A 15 -30.99 -82.84 -2.52
CA ARG A 15 -32.05 -83.86 -2.66
C ARG A 15 -32.23 -84.35 -4.12
N SER A 16 -31.75 -83.59 -5.09
CA SER A 16 -31.72 -83.96 -6.52
C SER A 16 -30.65 -85.00 -6.87
N GLU A 17 -29.71 -85.30 -5.96
CA GLU A 17 -28.63 -86.28 -6.14
C GLU A 17 -28.70 -87.38 -5.07
N PRO A 18 -29.72 -88.25 -5.12
CA PRO A 18 -30.02 -89.19 -4.04
C PRO A 18 -28.87 -90.15 -3.74
N ASP A 19 -28.10 -90.55 -4.76
CA ASP A 19 -27.00 -91.50 -4.62
C ASP A 19 -25.82 -90.96 -3.79
N THR A 20 -25.69 -89.62 -3.67
CA THR A 20 -24.61 -88.98 -2.90
C THR A 20 -25.12 -88.17 -1.70
N PHE A 21 -26.44 -88.09 -1.53
CA PHE A 21 -27.06 -87.25 -0.50
C PHE A 21 -26.64 -87.66 0.91
N LYS A 22 -26.64 -88.96 1.20
CA LYS A 22 -26.28 -89.49 2.53
C LYS A 22 -24.83 -89.15 2.87
N ASP A 23 -23.90 -89.51 1.99
CA ASP A 23 -22.46 -89.31 2.22
C ASP A 23 -22.12 -87.81 2.32
N ARG A 24 -22.76 -86.96 1.52
CA ARG A 24 -22.61 -85.50 1.65
C ARG A 24 -23.26 -84.95 2.91
N ALA A 25 -24.39 -85.48 3.35
CA ALA A 25 -25.03 -85.04 4.59
C ALA A 25 -24.16 -85.38 5.80
N GLU A 26 -23.59 -86.57 5.84
CA GLU A 26 -22.64 -87.01 6.87
C GLU A 26 -21.36 -86.15 6.85
N ALA A 27 -20.76 -85.94 5.68
CA ALA A 27 -19.58 -85.06 5.55
C ALA A 27 -19.86 -83.60 5.98
N ASN A 28 -21.05 -83.05 5.69
CA ASN A 28 -21.43 -81.71 6.14
C ASN A 28 -21.67 -81.64 7.66
N ILE A 29 -22.13 -82.72 8.29
CA ILE A 29 -22.29 -82.81 9.75
C ILE A 29 -20.90 -82.90 10.40
N GLU A 30 -20.03 -83.77 9.91
CA GLU A 30 -18.66 -83.93 10.40
C GLU A 30 -17.81 -82.67 10.20
N PHE A 31 -18.09 -81.85 9.18
CA PHE A 31 -17.40 -80.58 8.93
C PHE A 31 -17.56 -79.54 10.06
N PHE A 32 -18.59 -79.64 10.91
CA PHE A 32 -18.77 -78.69 12.00
C PHE A 32 -17.64 -78.76 13.04
N GLU A 33 -17.08 -79.95 13.28
CA GLU A 33 -15.97 -80.13 14.23
C GLU A 33 -14.70 -79.37 13.77
N PRO A 34 -14.12 -79.61 12.58
CA PRO A 34 -12.95 -78.86 12.11
C PRO A 34 -13.26 -77.38 11.84
N LEU A 35 -14.53 -77.01 11.61
CA LEU A 35 -14.92 -75.60 11.53
C LEU A 35 -14.84 -74.91 12.90
N VAL A 36 -15.33 -75.57 13.96
CA VAL A 36 -15.25 -75.04 15.34
C VAL A 36 -13.79 -74.95 15.79
N GLU A 37 -12.99 -75.98 15.52
CA GLU A 37 -11.54 -75.94 15.79
C GLU A 37 -10.85 -74.79 15.03
N TYR A 38 -11.16 -74.61 13.74
CA TYR A 38 -10.64 -73.48 12.96
C TYR A 38 -11.08 -72.12 13.54
N MET A 39 -12.31 -72.00 14.04
CA MET A 39 -12.78 -70.75 14.67
C MET A 39 -12.04 -70.45 15.97
N ASP A 40 -11.74 -71.48 16.76
CA ASP A 40 -10.95 -71.37 17.99
C ASP A 40 -9.50 -70.97 17.66
N ASP A 41 -8.86 -71.67 16.72
CA ASP A 41 -7.51 -71.33 16.22
C ASP A 41 -7.42 -69.89 15.68
N VAL A 42 -8.49 -69.40 15.03
CA VAL A 42 -8.57 -68.02 14.54
C VAL A 42 -8.68 -67.03 15.70
N ALA A 43 -9.45 -67.34 16.74
CA ALA A 43 -9.56 -66.50 17.93
C ALA A 43 -8.19 -66.38 18.62
N ASP A 44 -7.52 -67.52 18.85
CA ASP A 44 -6.18 -67.57 19.44
C ASP A 44 -5.14 -66.81 18.59
N PHE A 45 -5.19 -66.99 17.27
CA PHE A 45 -4.31 -66.25 16.36
C PHE A 45 -4.55 -64.74 16.45
N VAL A 46 -5.81 -64.31 16.53
CA VAL A 46 -6.15 -62.87 16.65
C VAL A 46 -5.66 -62.31 17.98
N ASP A 47 -5.86 -63.04 19.09
CA ASP A 47 -5.38 -62.61 20.40
C ASP A 47 -3.85 -62.54 20.44
N GLU A 48 -3.13 -63.52 19.87
CA GLU A 48 -1.66 -63.47 19.82
C GLU A 48 -1.15 -62.32 18.93
N GLN A 49 -1.82 -62.03 17.80
CA GLN A 49 -1.45 -60.87 16.97
C GLN A 49 -1.76 -59.55 17.67
N ALA A 50 -2.87 -59.47 18.41
CA ALA A 50 -3.20 -58.30 19.22
C ALA A 50 -2.15 -58.09 20.32
N ASP A 51 -1.78 -59.15 21.03
CA ASP A 51 -0.73 -59.12 22.05
C ASP A 51 0.63 -58.76 21.45
N ALA A 52 0.98 -59.28 20.27
CA ALA A 52 2.21 -58.91 19.57
C ALA A 52 2.21 -57.43 19.14
N ALA A 53 1.07 -56.91 18.69
CA ALA A 53 0.93 -55.49 18.33
C ALA A 53 1.01 -54.59 19.57
N VAL A 54 0.39 -54.99 20.68
CA VAL A 54 0.48 -54.30 21.97
C VAL A 54 1.90 -54.36 22.52
N ALA A 55 2.57 -55.51 22.45
CA ALA A 55 3.95 -55.69 22.87
C ALA A 55 4.90 -54.85 22.00
N ALA A 56 4.71 -54.77 20.69
CA ALA A 56 5.47 -53.89 19.80
C ALA A 56 5.27 -52.41 20.17
N ALA A 57 4.02 -52.00 20.45
CA ALA A 57 3.72 -50.65 20.91
C ALA A 57 4.35 -50.34 22.29
N GLN A 58 4.42 -51.32 23.19
CA GLN A 58 5.02 -51.21 24.52
C GLN A 58 6.56 -51.31 24.49
N ALA A 59 7.14 -52.02 23.52
CA ALA A 59 8.58 -52.31 23.43
C ALA A 59 9.43 -51.16 22.85
N GLY A 60 8.84 -50.02 22.49
CA GLY A 60 9.60 -48.78 22.30
C GLY A 60 9.47 -48.05 20.97
N ASP A 61 8.51 -48.40 20.12
CA ASP A 61 8.23 -47.57 18.92
C ASP A 61 7.57 -46.23 19.26
N LEU A 62 7.00 -46.12 20.47
CA LEU A 62 6.51 -44.85 21.00
C LEU A 62 7.53 -44.25 21.99
N PRO A 63 8.07 -43.05 21.71
CA PRO A 63 8.95 -42.38 22.65
C PRO A 63 8.21 -42.06 23.97
N PRO A 64 8.90 -42.06 25.13
CA PRO A 64 8.27 -41.79 26.42
C PRO A 64 7.65 -40.39 26.45
N ILE A 65 6.39 -40.31 26.88
CA ILE A 65 5.62 -39.05 26.94
C ILE A 65 5.96 -38.16 28.16
N ALA A 66 6.66 -38.73 29.15
CA ALA A 66 7.03 -38.01 30.36
C ALA A 66 7.93 -36.81 30.01
N ALA A 67 7.60 -35.62 30.54
CA ALA A 67 8.27 -34.35 30.25
C ALA A 67 8.26 -33.91 28.76
N LYS A 68 7.28 -34.38 27.97
CA LYS A 68 7.07 -34.00 26.56
C LYS A 68 5.85 -33.12 26.33
N ALA A 69 5.30 -32.53 27.40
CA ALA A 69 4.14 -31.64 27.31
C ALA A 69 4.43 -30.47 26.35
N GLY A 70 3.48 -30.17 25.47
CA GLY A 70 3.60 -29.09 24.49
C GLY A 70 4.61 -29.36 23.36
N GLN A 71 4.96 -30.62 23.06
CA GLN A 71 5.78 -30.99 21.91
C GLN A 71 4.94 -31.70 20.83
N LEU A 72 5.35 -31.59 19.57
CA LEU A 72 4.71 -32.28 18.45
C LEU A 72 5.30 -33.68 18.29
N LEU A 73 4.48 -34.72 18.25
CA LEU A 73 4.94 -36.06 17.85
C LEU A 73 4.99 -36.14 16.31
N LYS A 74 6.12 -36.52 15.75
CA LYS A 74 6.29 -36.70 14.31
C LYS A 74 7.11 -37.95 13.98
N VAL A 75 7.13 -38.32 12.71
CA VAL A 75 8.10 -39.30 12.19
C VAL A 75 9.49 -38.65 12.11
N ASN A 76 10.52 -39.38 12.54
CA ASN A 76 11.90 -38.92 12.46
C ASN A 76 12.36 -38.74 11.00
N ALA A 77 13.44 -37.98 10.80
CA ALA A 77 13.92 -37.69 9.44
C ALA A 77 14.33 -38.93 8.63
N GLY A 78 14.63 -40.05 9.31
CA GLY A 78 14.98 -41.32 8.68
C GLY A 78 13.78 -42.18 8.26
N GLY A 79 12.55 -41.82 8.65
CA GLY A 79 11.36 -42.64 8.40
C GLY A 79 11.33 -43.95 9.19
N THR A 80 12.18 -44.11 10.20
CA THR A 80 12.39 -45.37 10.93
C THR A 80 11.70 -45.40 12.29
N GLY A 81 11.10 -44.30 12.72
CA GLY A 81 10.43 -44.23 14.02
C GLY A 81 9.82 -42.87 14.30
N LEU A 82 9.26 -42.72 15.50
CA LEU A 82 8.63 -41.48 15.98
C LEU A 82 9.57 -40.71 16.92
N GLU A 83 9.52 -39.38 16.85
CA GLU A 83 10.26 -38.49 17.75
C GLU A 83 9.40 -37.30 18.17
N PHE A 84 9.70 -36.76 19.36
CA PHE A 84 9.11 -35.50 19.80
C PHE A 84 9.92 -34.33 19.28
N GLN A 85 9.23 -33.43 18.60
CA GLN A 85 9.76 -32.17 18.16
C GLN A 85 9.30 -31.05 19.10
N PRO A 86 10.24 -30.34 19.75
CA PRO A 86 9.88 -29.14 20.50
C PRO A 86 9.39 -28.06 19.54
N PHE A 87 8.39 -27.29 19.98
CA PHE A 87 8.09 -25.99 19.37
C PHE A 87 9.20 -25.00 19.71
N GLN A 88 9.15 -23.82 19.09
CA GLN A 88 10.06 -22.72 19.42
C GLN A 88 10.05 -22.40 20.92
N SER A 89 11.22 -22.10 21.50
CA SER A 89 11.33 -21.73 22.92
C SER A 89 11.09 -20.24 23.18
N SER A 90 11.05 -19.41 22.14
CA SER A 90 10.78 -17.97 22.19
C SER A 90 10.42 -17.44 20.80
N ALA A 91 9.88 -16.23 20.71
CA ALA A 91 9.57 -15.56 19.44
C ALA A 91 10.81 -15.31 18.54
N THR A 92 12.02 -15.37 19.10
CA THR A 92 13.29 -15.23 18.37
C THR A 92 14.05 -16.54 18.20
N ASP A 93 13.42 -17.70 18.45
CA ASP A 93 14.05 -19.00 18.27
C ASP A 93 14.33 -19.28 16.78
N THR A 94 15.63 -19.27 16.43
CA THR A 94 16.13 -19.51 15.06
C THR A 94 16.44 -20.98 14.78
N THR A 95 16.12 -21.90 15.69
CA THR A 95 16.41 -23.34 15.52
C THR A 95 15.64 -23.91 14.32
N PRO A 96 16.32 -24.45 13.30
CA PRO A 96 15.64 -24.98 12.11
C PRO A 96 14.63 -26.08 12.42
N GLY A 97 13.52 -26.07 11.68
CA GLY A 97 12.51 -27.12 11.68
C GLY A 97 11.49 -27.06 12.81
N ARG A 98 11.73 -26.31 13.90
CA ARG A 98 10.78 -26.21 15.02
C ARG A 98 9.47 -25.54 14.58
N PRO A 99 8.30 -26.12 14.89
CA PRO A 99 7.02 -25.45 14.68
C PRO A 99 6.91 -24.18 15.54
N LEU A 100 6.15 -23.21 15.04
CA LEU A 100 5.88 -21.96 15.73
C LEU A 100 4.99 -22.22 16.95
N VAL A 101 5.35 -21.67 18.12
CA VAL A 101 4.41 -21.60 19.24
C VAL A 101 3.32 -20.56 18.95
N PRO A 102 2.08 -20.72 19.45
CA PRO A 102 1.15 -19.60 19.55
C PRO A 102 1.85 -18.40 20.20
N GLY A 103 1.73 -17.22 19.59
CA GLY A 103 2.47 -16.02 19.96
C GLY A 103 3.71 -15.74 19.11
N SER A 104 4.25 -16.73 18.42
CA SER A 104 5.37 -16.49 17.49
C SER A 104 4.94 -15.49 16.41
N PHE A 105 5.78 -14.48 16.17
CA PHE A 105 5.44 -13.35 15.29
C PHE A 105 4.16 -12.60 15.71
N GLY A 106 3.76 -12.64 16.99
CA GLY A 106 2.51 -12.05 17.49
C GLY A 106 1.24 -12.77 17.03
N VAL A 107 1.35 -13.94 16.39
CA VAL A 107 0.18 -14.69 15.90
C VAL A 107 -0.42 -15.52 17.03
N GLY A 108 -1.58 -15.09 17.54
CA GLY A 108 -2.31 -15.82 18.59
C GLY A 108 -1.85 -15.52 20.02
N GLU A 109 -1.01 -14.50 20.22
CA GLU A 109 -0.64 -13.99 21.54
C GLU A 109 -1.80 -13.18 22.15
N SER A 110 -2.07 -13.36 23.45
CA SER A 110 -2.99 -12.49 24.21
C SER A 110 -2.28 -11.28 24.81
N GLU A 111 -0.95 -11.25 24.77
CA GLU A 111 -0.11 -10.18 25.27
C GLU A 111 0.35 -9.26 24.13
N ALA A 112 0.92 -8.10 24.45
CA ALA A 112 1.42 -7.17 23.45
C ALA A 112 2.64 -7.76 22.73
N ALA A 113 2.76 -7.51 21.41
CA ALA A 113 3.91 -7.93 20.61
C ALA A 113 5.25 -7.49 21.25
N PRO A 114 6.38 -8.17 21.00
CA PRO A 114 7.66 -7.78 21.58
C PRO A 114 8.07 -6.34 21.23
N TYR A 115 8.67 -5.63 22.17
CA TYR A 115 9.09 -4.23 22.00
C TYR A 115 10.52 -4.13 21.43
N ILE A 116 10.70 -3.26 20.44
CA ILE A 116 12.03 -2.84 19.96
C ILE A 116 12.32 -1.45 20.51
N SER A 117 13.40 -1.31 21.29
CA SER A 117 13.87 -0.04 21.84
C SER A 117 14.86 0.70 20.94
N ASP A 118 15.48 0.01 19.98
CA ASP A 118 16.45 0.57 19.05
C ASP A 118 16.28 -0.08 17.67
N LEU A 119 15.90 0.72 16.69
CA LEU A 119 15.73 0.28 15.30
C LEU A 119 17.04 0.24 14.51
N ASP A 120 18.13 0.81 15.05
CA ASP A 120 19.49 0.81 14.50
C ASP A 120 20.32 -0.38 15.01
N ALA A 121 19.93 -1.01 16.13
CA ALA A 121 20.60 -2.19 16.70
C ALA A 121 19.71 -3.44 16.65
N LEU A 122 19.34 -3.88 15.45
CA LEU A 122 18.52 -5.09 15.30
C LEU A 122 19.31 -6.40 15.35
N ASP A 123 20.63 -6.38 15.52
CA ASP A 123 21.42 -7.62 15.60
C ASP A 123 20.89 -8.54 16.72
N GLY A 124 20.49 -9.75 16.36
CA GLY A 124 19.87 -10.72 17.28
C GLY A 124 18.35 -10.61 17.42
N VAL A 125 17.73 -9.54 16.88
CA VAL A 125 16.27 -9.44 16.74
C VAL A 125 15.84 -10.32 15.55
N GLY A 126 15.01 -11.32 15.79
CA GLY A 126 14.52 -12.19 14.71
C GLY A 126 13.64 -11.45 13.70
N SER A 127 13.36 -12.07 12.55
CA SER A 127 12.26 -11.58 11.70
C SER A 127 10.94 -11.61 12.49
N GLY A 128 10.01 -10.69 12.26
CA GLY A 128 8.69 -10.72 12.90
C GLY A 128 7.97 -9.38 13.02
N PHE A 129 6.89 -9.40 13.79
CA PHE A 129 6.07 -8.24 14.14
C PHE A 129 6.41 -7.77 15.55
N TYR A 130 6.63 -6.48 15.70
CA TYR A 130 7.10 -5.85 16.91
C TYR A 130 6.31 -4.57 17.17
N GLN A 131 6.23 -4.16 18.43
CA GLN A 131 5.74 -2.85 18.80
C GLN A 131 6.89 -1.84 18.92
N VAL A 132 6.62 -0.60 18.52
CA VAL A 132 7.47 0.56 18.77
C VAL A 132 6.66 1.54 19.60
N ALA A 133 6.93 1.52 20.90
CA ALA A 133 6.04 2.00 21.95
C ALA A 133 6.36 3.39 22.51
N ASN A 134 7.39 4.13 22.06
CA ASN A 134 7.60 5.51 22.53
C ASN A 134 8.54 6.35 21.63
N PHE A 135 8.52 7.67 21.90
CA PHE A 135 9.44 8.70 21.38
C PHE A 135 10.92 8.48 21.71
N SER A 136 11.24 7.55 22.61
CA SER A 136 12.61 7.24 23.04
C SER A 136 13.21 6.07 22.25
N THR A 137 12.47 5.48 21.31
CA THR A 137 13.00 4.41 20.48
C THR A 137 14.03 4.99 19.53
N GLU A 138 15.26 4.50 19.63
CA GLU A 138 16.38 4.96 18.81
C GLU A 138 16.17 4.55 17.34
N GLY A 139 16.62 5.39 16.42
CA GLY A 139 16.47 5.15 14.98
C GLY A 139 15.07 5.36 14.41
N LEU A 140 14.11 5.95 15.15
CA LEU A 140 12.79 6.30 14.62
C LEU A 140 12.86 7.41 13.53
N PRO A 141 12.07 7.31 12.44
CA PRO A 141 11.93 8.42 11.49
C PRO A 141 11.15 9.58 12.11
N SER A 142 11.49 10.80 11.69
CA SER A 142 10.80 12.02 12.13
C SER A 142 9.29 11.96 11.87
N GLY A 143 8.51 12.34 12.90
CA GLY A 143 7.06 12.40 12.84
C GLY A 143 6.36 11.03 12.88
N ILE A 144 7.05 9.98 13.34
CA ILE A 144 6.46 8.70 13.76
C ILE A 144 6.84 8.47 15.22
N ASP A 145 5.84 8.51 16.10
CA ASP A 145 6.04 8.37 17.55
C ASP A 145 5.65 6.99 18.08
N TYR A 146 4.65 6.39 17.43
CA TYR A 146 4.13 5.06 17.73
C TYR A 146 3.90 4.30 16.42
N ALA A 147 4.38 3.07 16.36
CA ALA A 147 4.22 2.23 15.19
C ALA A 147 4.24 0.74 15.54
N SER A 148 3.64 -0.06 14.65
CA SER A 148 3.97 -1.48 14.54
C SER A 148 5.13 -1.63 13.56
N ALA A 149 6.15 -2.38 13.95
CA ALA A 149 7.30 -2.69 13.12
C ALA A 149 7.20 -4.11 12.58
N ILE A 150 7.59 -4.28 11.32
CA ILE A 150 7.84 -5.57 10.69
C ILE A 150 9.33 -5.61 10.38
N VAL A 151 10.03 -6.55 10.99
CA VAL A 151 11.45 -6.79 10.75
C VAL A 151 11.60 -8.03 9.88
N GLY A 152 12.33 -7.92 8.78
CA GLY A 152 12.63 -9.04 7.89
C GLY A 152 14.12 -9.13 7.61
N TRP A 153 14.71 -10.30 7.85
CA TRP A 153 16.09 -10.57 7.50
C TRP A 153 16.18 -11.19 6.11
N ARG A 154 16.84 -10.50 5.18
CA ARG A 154 17.15 -11.10 3.88
C ARG A 154 18.35 -12.03 3.96
N ASN A 155 19.37 -11.63 4.70
CA ASN A 155 20.62 -12.36 5.00
C ASN A 155 21.21 -11.79 6.30
N ALA A 156 22.21 -12.46 6.89
CA ALA A 156 22.97 -11.91 8.02
C ALA A 156 23.51 -10.50 7.69
N GLY A 157 23.31 -9.55 8.59
CA GLY A 157 23.70 -8.14 8.45
C GLY A 157 22.83 -7.27 7.53
N ASN A 158 21.72 -7.78 6.98
CA ASN A 158 20.82 -7.01 6.09
C ASN A 158 19.34 -7.07 6.54
N PRO A 159 19.01 -6.57 7.75
CA PRO A 159 17.63 -6.42 8.17
C PRO A 159 16.90 -5.34 7.34
N GLN A 160 15.61 -5.56 7.12
CA GLN A 160 14.67 -4.60 6.57
C GLN A 160 13.61 -4.31 7.61
N VAL A 161 13.22 -3.04 7.70
CA VAL A 161 12.22 -2.58 8.66
C VAL A 161 11.12 -1.86 7.90
N LEU A 162 9.87 -2.25 8.16
CA LEU A 162 8.67 -1.53 7.75
C LEU A 162 7.92 -1.09 9.02
N LEU A 163 7.64 0.20 9.13
CA LEU A 163 6.88 0.80 10.21
C LEU A 163 5.51 1.22 9.70
N VAL A 164 4.47 0.82 10.41
CA VAL A 164 3.09 1.28 10.23
C VAL A 164 2.71 2.08 11.46
N SER A 165 2.64 3.40 11.33
CA SER A 165 2.27 4.30 12.41
C SER A 165 0.77 4.26 12.70
N ASN A 166 0.40 4.46 13.98
CA ASN A 166 -1.00 4.67 14.38
C ASN A 166 -1.67 5.87 13.68
N PHE A 167 -0.88 6.83 13.19
CA PHE A 167 -1.36 8.02 12.49
C PHE A 167 -1.33 7.90 10.96
N GLY A 168 -1.28 6.67 10.43
CA GLY A 168 -1.42 6.41 8.99
C GLY A 168 -0.16 6.70 8.16
N LYS A 169 0.98 6.95 8.81
CA LYS A 169 2.28 7.01 8.12
C LYS A 169 2.88 5.63 7.96
N LEU A 170 3.38 5.36 6.76
CA LEU A 170 4.16 4.16 6.45
C LEU A 170 5.60 4.57 6.22
N ALA A 171 6.56 3.92 6.88
CA ALA A 171 7.97 4.19 6.65
C ALA A 171 8.77 2.90 6.52
N TRP A 172 9.81 2.88 5.70
CA TRP A 172 10.67 1.71 5.56
C TRP A 172 12.12 2.09 5.35
N ARG A 173 13.01 1.20 5.77
CA ARG A 173 14.43 1.24 5.45
C ARG A 173 15.02 -0.16 5.41
N GLY A 174 16.20 -0.26 4.83
CA GLY A 174 16.99 -1.48 4.87
C GLY A 174 18.40 -1.16 5.34
N SER A 175 19.03 -2.16 5.94
CA SER A 175 20.46 -2.16 6.22
C SER A 175 21.22 -2.89 5.13
N SER A 176 22.44 -2.42 4.86
CA SER A 176 23.40 -3.05 3.98
C SER A 176 24.72 -3.18 4.73
N SER A 177 25.16 -4.42 4.97
CA SER A 177 26.40 -4.72 5.72
C SER A 177 26.42 -4.07 7.12
N GLY A 178 25.29 -4.12 7.82
CA GLY A 178 25.14 -3.55 9.17
C GLY A 178 24.88 -2.04 9.22
N ALA A 179 24.92 -1.33 8.10
CA ALA A 179 24.63 0.10 8.04
C ALA A 179 23.22 0.37 7.49
N TYR A 180 22.39 1.10 8.24
CA TYR A 180 21.05 1.51 7.80
C TYR A 180 21.10 2.65 6.78
N GLY A 181 20.36 2.47 5.69
CA GLY A 181 20.02 3.58 4.80
C GLY A 181 19.01 4.55 5.44
N PRO A 182 18.79 5.72 4.81
CA PRO A 182 17.80 6.67 5.29
C PRO A 182 16.39 6.06 5.25
N TRP A 183 15.54 6.53 6.16
CA TRP A 183 14.11 6.22 6.13
C TRP A 183 13.46 6.76 4.86
N ARG A 184 12.63 5.92 4.24
CA ARG A 184 11.71 6.30 3.18
C ARG A 184 10.32 6.34 3.79
N VAL A 185 9.63 7.47 3.67
CA VAL A 185 8.28 7.66 4.19
C VAL A 185 7.32 7.69 3.01
N ALA A 186 6.23 6.95 3.08
CA ALA A 186 5.20 6.97 2.06
C ALA A 186 4.51 8.32 2.07
N ILE A 187 4.27 8.85 0.88
CA ILE A 187 3.51 10.08 0.69
C ILE A 187 2.05 9.80 1.05
N SER A 188 1.46 10.68 1.84
CA SER A 188 0.09 10.60 2.32
C SER A 188 -0.73 11.83 1.91
N GLU A 189 -2.02 11.80 2.22
CA GLU A 189 -2.95 12.90 1.96
C GLU A 189 -2.62 14.17 2.78
N THR A 190 -1.99 14.02 3.95
CA THR A 190 -1.55 15.16 4.76
C THR A 190 -0.33 15.88 4.16
N ASP A 191 0.42 15.19 3.31
CA ASP A 191 1.57 15.76 2.60
C ASP A 191 1.15 16.53 1.33
N LYS A 192 -0.15 16.51 1.00
CA LYS A 192 -0.71 17.25 -0.13
C LYS A 192 -0.83 18.73 0.22
N ALA A 193 -0.40 19.59 -0.69
CA ALA A 193 -0.64 21.02 -0.58
C ALA A 193 -2.15 21.33 -0.60
N SER A 194 -2.61 22.12 0.38
CA SER A 194 -3.92 22.76 0.33
C SER A 194 -3.99 23.79 -0.79
N GLN A 195 -5.20 24.27 -1.13
CA GLN A 195 -5.34 25.27 -2.19
C GLN A 195 -4.57 26.57 -1.89
N PRO A 196 -4.71 27.17 -0.69
CA PRO A 196 -4.00 28.41 -0.38
C PRO A 196 -2.48 28.22 -0.38
N GLU A 197 -1.99 27.08 0.12
CA GLU A 197 -0.55 26.76 0.09
C GLU A 197 -0.02 26.64 -1.35
N ALA A 198 -0.78 25.98 -2.23
CA ALA A 198 -0.40 25.81 -3.64
C ALA A 198 -0.42 27.14 -4.41
N GLU A 199 -1.42 27.99 -4.17
CA GLU A 199 -1.53 29.31 -4.81
C GLU A 199 -0.42 30.27 -4.34
N ALA A 200 -0.06 30.22 -3.05
CA ALA A 200 0.98 31.07 -2.46
C ALA A 200 2.40 30.53 -2.64
N GLY A 201 2.57 29.25 -2.96
CA GLY A 201 3.89 28.60 -2.98
C GLY A 201 4.57 28.56 -1.61
N ALA A 202 3.80 28.40 -0.53
CA ALA A 202 4.27 28.60 0.84
C ALA A 202 5.10 27.44 1.42
N ASP A 203 5.04 26.25 0.83
CA ASP A 203 5.70 25.04 1.32
C ASP A 203 6.35 24.27 0.16
N ASN A 204 7.66 24.01 0.27
CA ASN A 204 8.44 23.29 -0.74
C ASN A 204 8.57 21.78 -0.47
N THR A 205 8.02 21.28 0.64
CA THR A 205 8.06 19.86 1.03
C THR A 205 6.80 19.10 0.63
N LYS A 206 5.71 19.82 0.34
CA LYS A 206 4.42 19.24 -0.06
C LYS A 206 4.32 19.00 -1.56
N TRP A 207 3.52 18.01 -1.93
CA TRP A 207 3.23 17.69 -3.33
C TRP A 207 1.91 18.32 -3.79
N MET A 208 1.79 18.58 -5.09
CA MET A 208 0.56 19.09 -5.71
C MET A 208 -0.07 18.04 -6.62
N THR A 209 -1.39 17.90 -6.54
CA THR A 209 -2.17 17.17 -7.56
C THR A 209 -2.24 17.97 -8.86
N PRO A 210 -2.57 17.35 -10.01
CA PRO A 210 -2.80 18.07 -11.27
C PRO A 210 -3.83 19.20 -11.13
N LEU A 211 -4.88 19.01 -10.31
CA LEU A 211 -5.89 20.05 -10.05
C LEU A 211 -5.31 21.23 -9.26
N ARG A 212 -4.51 20.97 -8.21
CA ARG A 212 -3.86 22.02 -7.43
C ARG A 212 -2.85 22.79 -8.28
N ALA A 213 -2.07 22.11 -9.10
CA ALA A 213 -1.18 22.75 -10.05
C ALA A 213 -1.94 23.63 -11.04
N LYS A 214 -3.07 23.16 -11.59
CA LYS A 214 -3.93 23.97 -12.47
C LYS A 214 -4.44 25.22 -11.76
N GLN A 215 -4.94 25.11 -10.53
CA GLN A 215 -5.46 26.24 -9.75
C GLN A 215 -4.36 27.27 -9.45
N ALA A 216 -3.18 26.81 -9.02
CA ALA A 216 -2.03 27.68 -8.76
C ALA A 216 -1.56 28.40 -10.05
N ILE A 217 -1.51 27.69 -11.18
CA ILE A 217 -1.18 28.30 -12.47
C ILE A 217 -2.24 29.32 -12.86
N ASP A 218 -3.53 28.97 -12.79
CA ASP A 218 -4.62 29.87 -13.17
C ASP A 218 -4.64 31.15 -12.31
N LYS A 219 -4.41 31.02 -10.99
CA LYS A 219 -4.36 32.15 -10.05
C LYS A 219 -3.18 33.07 -10.30
N ASN A 220 -2.02 32.52 -10.66
CA ASN A 220 -0.78 33.27 -10.87
C ASN A 220 -0.55 33.69 -12.33
N ARG A 221 -1.54 33.52 -13.22
CA ARG A 221 -1.42 34.01 -14.59
C ARG A 221 -1.44 35.55 -14.63
N PRO A 222 -0.71 36.17 -15.57
CA PRO A 222 -0.80 37.60 -15.81
C PRO A 222 -2.24 38.02 -16.20
N PRO A 223 -2.72 39.20 -15.76
CA PRO A 223 -3.94 39.78 -16.27
C PRO A 223 -3.89 39.94 -17.78
N MET A 224 -4.96 39.49 -18.44
CA MET A 224 -5.07 39.59 -19.90
C MET A 224 -6.51 39.87 -20.32
N VAL A 225 -6.67 40.71 -21.34
CA VAL A 225 -7.98 41.05 -21.90
C VAL A 225 -7.88 41.27 -23.40
N ASN A 226 -8.89 40.79 -24.12
CA ASN A 226 -9.15 41.12 -25.51
C ASN A 226 -10.52 41.80 -25.59
N PHE A 227 -10.58 43.00 -26.16
CA PHE A 227 -11.82 43.77 -26.25
C PHE A 227 -11.88 44.64 -27.50
N ASP A 228 -13.09 45.02 -27.88
CA ASP A 228 -13.36 46.05 -28.87
C ASP A 228 -13.86 47.31 -28.17
N GLY A 229 -13.32 48.46 -28.55
CA GLY A 229 -13.60 49.73 -27.88
C GLY A 229 -14.41 50.72 -28.73
N VAL A 230 -15.31 50.26 -29.59
CA VAL A 230 -16.06 51.10 -30.56
C VAL A 230 -17.35 51.59 -29.94
N THR A 231 -17.39 52.88 -29.56
CA THR A 231 -18.47 53.60 -28.85
C THR A 231 -18.90 53.00 -27.50
N THR A 232 -19.01 51.68 -27.40
CA THR A 232 -19.12 50.88 -26.18
C THR A 232 -17.98 49.85 -26.13
N VAL A 233 -17.62 49.40 -24.94
CA VAL A 233 -16.62 48.34 -24.76
C VAL A 233 -17.32 46.99 -24.80
N SER A 234 -16.87 46.08 -25.67
CA SER A 234 -17.23 44.66 -25.62
C SER A 234 -15.99 43.82 -25.32
N ILE A 235 -15.99 43.13 -24.18
CA ILE A 235 -14.92 42.21 -23.81
C ILE A 235 -15.16 40.89 -24.53
N ASN A 236 -14.22 40.53 -25.41
CA ASN A 236 -14.25 39.29 -26.19
C ASN A 236 -13.70 38.10 -25.39
N ASN A 237 -12.69 38.36 -24.55
CA ASN A 237 -12.12 37.37 -23.63
C ASN A 237 -11.37 38.11 -22.51
N SER A 238 -11.40 37.60 -21.28
CA SER A 238 -10.63 38.14 -20.17
C SER A 238 -10.16 37.05 -19.20
N ARG A 239 -9.03 37.31 -18.53
CA ARG A 239 -8.55 36.56 -17.36
C ARG A 239 -7.89 37.53 -16.39
N GLU A 240 -8.23 37.43 -15.11
CA GLU A 240 -7.77 38.35 -14.05
C GLU A 240 -8.05 39.85 -14.36
N VAL A 241 -9.06 40.13 -15.18
CA VAL A 241 -9.55 41.48 -15.48
C VAL A 241 -11.04 41.54 -15.12
N SER A 242 -11.40 42.43 -14.20
CA SER A 242 -12.77 42.59 -13.68
C SER A 242 -13.62 43.48 -14.57
N SER A 243 -13.03 44.49 -15.20
CA SER A 243 -13.73 45.38 -16.13
C SER A 243 -12.79 46.11 -17.08
N VAL A 244 -13.35 46.59 -18.19
CA VAL A 244 -12.73 47.57 -19.08
C VAL A 244 -13.76 48.67 -19.31
N VAL A 245 -13.37 49.91 -19.00
CA VAL A 245 -14.20 51.11 -19.13
C VAL A 245 -13.59 52.00 -20.20
N ARG A 246 -14.42 52.53 -21.10
CA ARG A 246 -14.02 53.57 -22.05
C ARG A 246 -14.20 54.93 -21.39
N ASP A 247 -13.10 55.60 -21.09
CA ASP A 247 -13.11 56.92 -20.46
C ASP A 247 -13.45 58.01 -21.48
N SER A 248 -12.90 57.89 -22.69
CA SER A 248 -13.11 58.77 -23.83
C SER A 248 -12.78 58.04 -25.13
N ALA A 249 -12.91 58.68 -26.30
CA ALA A 249 -12.54 58.06 -27.57
C ALA A 249 -11.09 57.58 -27.54
N GLY A 250 -10.86 56.30 -27.80
CA GLY A 250 -9.55 55.66 -27.79
C GLY A 250 -8.89 55.53 -26.41
N THR A 251 -9.50 55.93 -25.29
CA THR A 251 -8.91 55.81 -23.95
C THR A 251 -9.69 54.83 -23.10
N TYR A 252 -9.00 53.85 -22.52
CA TYR A 252 -9.62 52.75 -21.77
C TYR A 252 -8.92 52.54 -20.43
N THR A 253 -9.70 52.37 -19.36
CA THR A 253 -9.23 51.93 -18.04
C THR A 253 -9.60 50.46 -17.83
N ILE A 254 -8.60 49.63 -17.62
CA ILE A 254 -8.67 48.20 -17.34
C ILE A 254 -8.52 48.02 -15.83
N THR A 255 -9.49 47.36 -15.20
CA THR A 255 -9.42 47.02 -13.76
C THR A 255 -9.07 45.55 -13.59
N PHE A 256 -8.04 45.25 -12.81
CA PHE A 256 -7.63 43.87 -12.52
C PHE A 256 -8.59 43.22 -11.52
N ALA A 257 -8.73 41.89 -11.58
CA ALA A 257 -9.49 41.13 -10.60
C ALA A 257 -8.68 40.94 -9.30
N SER A 258 -7.37 40.78 -9.43
CA SER A 258 -6.40 40.69 -8.34
C SER A 258 -5.40 41.84 -8.44
N ALA A 259 -4.98 42.43 -7.32
CA ALA A 259 -3.97 43.47 -7.33
C ALA A 259 -2.58 42.91 -7.72
N MET A 260 -1.89 43.58 -8.63
CA MET A 260 -0.48 43.35 -8.92
C MET A 260 0.38 43.65 -7.69
N PRO A 261 1.55 42.98 -7.52
CA PRO A 261 2.43 43.22 -6.36
C PRO A 261 2.89 44.67 -6.22
N ASN A 262 3.11 45.36 -7.33
CA ASN A 262 3.48 46.78 -7.39
C ASN A 262 2.98 47.39 -8.72
N ALA A 263 3.23 48.68 -8.94
CA ALA A 263 2.86 49.39 -10.18
C ALA A 263 3.94 49.32 -11.28
N ASP A 264 5.06 48.62 -11.03
CA ASP A 264 6.24 48.53 -11.90
C ASP A 264 6.15 47.35 -12.89
N TYR A 265 4.94 46.98 -13.30
CA TYR A 265 4.71 45.89 -14.25
C TYR A 265 4.96 46.30 -15.72
N GLY A 266 5.30 45.33 -16.55
CA GLY A 266 5.32 45.43 -18.00
C GLY A 266 3.93 45.32 -18.62
N VAL A 267 3.75 45.89 -19.82
CA VAL A 267 2.51 45.74 -20.59
C VAL A 267 2.86 45.35 -22.02
N LEU A 268 2.38 44.18 -22.44
CA LEU A 268 2.40 43.75 -23.84
C LEU A 268 1.03 44.07 -24.45
N LEU A 269 1.02 44.77 -25.58
CA LEU A 269 -0.21 45.22 -26.19
C LEU A 269 -0.17 45.04 -27.70
N SER A 270 -1.29 44.61 -28.25
CA SER A 270 -1.57 44.62 -29.68
C SER A 270 -2.94 45.26 -29.96
N VAL A 271 -3.07 45.86 -31.13
CA VAL A 271 -4.34 46.41 -31.62
C VAL A 271 -4.48 46.04 -33.08
N THR A 272 -5.69 45.64 -33.49
CA THR A 272 -5.98 45.32 -34.89
C THR A 272 -6.80 46.45 -35.49
N SER A 273 -6.37 47.03 -36.60
CA SER A 273 -7.16 48.03 -37.32
C SER A 273 -7.26 47.72 -38.80
N ALA A 274 -8.45 47.93 -39.36
CA ALA A 274 -8.69 47.87 -40.80
C ALA A 274 -8.12 49.09 -41.55
N ASP A 275 -7.88 50.21 -40.85
CA ASP A 275 -7.47 51.49 -41.45
C ASP A 275 -6.21 52.10 -40.78
N SER A 276 -5.17 52.35 -41.59
CA SER A 276 -3.94 53.14 -41.31
C SER A 276 -3.04 52.74 -40.12
N ASN A 277 -1.83 53.33 -40.04
CA ASN A 277 -0.88 53.17 -38.93
C ASN A 277 -1.49 53.60 -37.59
N ARG A 278 -1.64 52.66 -36.65
CA ARG A 278 -2.09 52.92 -35.28
C ARG A 278 -0.95 52.84 -34.27
N THR A 279 -1.02 53.73 -33.30
CA THR A 279 -0.17 53.73 -32.11
C THR A 279 -1.00 53.38 -30.90
N VAL A 280 -0.33 52.76 -29.93
CA VAL A 280 -0.88 52.59 -28.59
C VAL A 280 0.09 53.16 -27.60
N VAL A 281 -0.45 53.95 -26.68
CA VAL A 281 0.29 54.60 -25.61
C VAL A 281 -0.15 53.96 -24.30
N VAL A 282 0.82 53.56 -23.49
CA VAL A 282 0.61 52.95 -22.16
C VAL A 282 1.06 53.91 -21.04
N GLN A 283 2.01 54.81 -21.35
CA GLN A 283 2.48 55.83 -20.44
C GLN A 283 2.86 57.09 -21.24
N ALA A 284 2.17 58.20 -21.00
CA ALA A 284 2.61 59.52 -21.42
C ALA A 284 1.96 60.61 -20.59
N ASP A 285 2.80 61.49 -20.05
CA ASP A 285 2.42 62.82 -19.61
C ASP A 285 3.01 63.91 -20.52
N GLY A 286 2.61 65.14 -20.24
CA GLY A 286 3.06 66.36 -20.90
C GLY A 286 2.28 66.83 -22.13
N SER A 287 1.57 65.97 -22.87
CA SER A 287 0.82 66.41 -24.09
C SER A 287 -0.05 65.37 -24.81
N GLY A 288 -0.34 64.18 -24.26
CA GLY A 288 -1.00 63.12 -25.05
C GLY A 288 -1.43 61.86 -24.32
N ASP A 289 -2.14 62.05 -23.19
CA ASP A 289 -2.65 61.10 -22.18
C ASP A 289 -2.63 59.60 -22.51
N PRO A 290 -1.84 58.81 -21.76
CA PRO A 290 -2.43 58.05 -20.65
C PRO A 290 -1.56 58.03 -19.39
N VAL A 291 -2.18 58.31 -18.24
CA VAL A 291 -1.67 57.90 -16.93
C VAL A 291 -2.85 57.37 -16.11
N LEU A 292 -2.92 56.05 -15.96
CA LEU A 292 -3.19 55.44 -14.67
C LEU A 292 -2.59 54.04 -14.69
N LYS A 293 -1.55 53.85 -13.89
CA LYS A 293 -0.80 52.60 -13.75
C LYS A 293 -0.64 52.35 -12.25
N THR A 294 -1.56 51.59 -11.68
CA THR A 294 -1.59 51.23 -10.26
C THR A 294 -1.60 49.73 -10.12
N THR A 295 -1.49 49.23 -8.89
CA THR A 295 -1.59 47.79 -8.61
C THR A 295 -2.94 47.20 -9.03
N THR A 296 -4.00 48.00 -9.21
CA THR A 296 -5.34 47.50 -9.53
C THR A 296 -5.85 47.92 -10.89
N GLN A 297 -5.22 48.90 -11.55
CA GLN A 297 -5.73 49.48 -12.78
C GLN A 297 -4.62 49.87 -13.75
N LEU A 298 -4.93 49.73 -15.04
CA LEU A 298 -4.11 50.16 -16.16
C LEU A 298 -4.96 50.99 -17.13
N ARG A 299 -4.49 52.17 -17.50
CA ARG A 299 -5.05 53.00 -18.55
C ARG A 299 -4.18 52.92 -19.81
N ILE A 300 -4.85 52.76 -20.94
CA ILE A 300 -4.21 52.76 -22.26
C ILE A 300 -4.93 53.74 -23.18
N ARG A 301 -4.22 54.21 -24.21
CA ARG A 301 -4.78 54.99 -25.30
C ARG A 301 -4.42 54.42 -26.66
N THR A 302 -5.41 54.19 -27.50
CA THR A 302 -5.26 53.89 -28.93
C THR A 302 -5.42 55.15 -29.76
N GLY A 303 -4.62 55.32 -30.81
CA GLY A 303 -4.67 56.50 -31.68
C GLY A 303 -3.98 56.28 -33.02
N ARG A 304 -3.84 57.37 -33.81
CA ARG A 304 -3.07 57.38 -35.06
C ARG A 304 -1.59 57.62 -34.78
N ALA A 305 -0.71 57.05 -35.60
CA ALA A 305 0.74 57.17 -35.46
C ALA A 305 1.35 58.55 -35.82
N ASN A 306 0.56 59.62 -35.87
CA ASN A 306 1.04 60.95 -36.22
C ASN A 306 1.36 61.75 -34.95
N PRO A 307 2.29 62.73 -35.00
CA PRO A 307 2.66 63.54 -33.84
C PRO A 307 1.49 64.31 -33.19
N ASP A 308 0.43 64.58 -33.96
CA ASP A 308 -0.85 65.15 -33.47
C ASP A 308 -1.98 64.10 -33.39
N GLY A 309 -1.62 62.82 -33.19
CA GLY A 309 -2.51 61.67 -33.34
C GLY A 309 -3.71 61.72 -32.38
N ALA A 310 -4.89 62.09 -32.91
CA ALA A 310 -6.14 62.04 -32.18
C ALA A 310 -6.37 60.64 -31.58
N ALA A 311 -6.87 60.60 -30.34
CA ALA A 311 -7.32 59.36 -29.72
C ALA A 311 -8.49 58.80 -30.53
N LEU A 312 -8.42 57.51 -30.89
CA LEU A 312 -9.41 56.87 -31.74
C LEU A 312 -9.74 55.48 -31.22
N ASP A 313 -11.02 55.17 -31.20
CA ASP A 313 -11.51 53.84 -30.85
C ASP A 313 -10.92 52.77 -31.79
N ALA A 314 -10.57 51.62 -31.23
CA ALA A 314 -10.02 50.50 -31.97
C ALA A 314 -10.75 49.18 -31.65
N LYS A 315 -10.49 48.16 -32.47
CA LYS A 315 -10.98 46.79 -32.29
C LYS A 315 -9.80 45.84 -32.06
N GLY A 316 -10.07 44.63 -31.57
CA GLY A 316 -9.08 43.59 -31.33
C GLY A 316 -7.96 44.05 -30.40
N ILE A 317 -8.27 44.90 -29.42
CA ILE A 317 -7.27 45.39 -28.46
C ILE A 317 -6.96 44.25 -27.51
N SER A 318 -5.75 43.72 -27.57
CA SER A 318 -5.25 42.65 -26.72
C SER A 318 -4.19 43.19 -25.79
N VAL A 319 -4.39 43.03 -24.48
CA VAL A 319 -3.49 43.51 -23.43
C VAL A 319 -3.09 42.33 -22.56
N VAL A 320 -1.80 42.21 -22.26
CA VAL A 320 -1.24 41.30 -21.24
C VAL A 320 -0.36 42.13 -20.31
N VAL A 321 -0.61 42.01 -19.01
CA VAL A 321 0.12 42.74 -17.96
C VAL A 321 1.05 41.78 -17.25
N ILE A 322 2.35 42.04 -17.26
CA ILE A 322 3.39 41.14 -16.75
C ILE A 322 3.98 41.74 -15.48
N PRO A 323 3.87 41.09 -14.31
CA PRO A 323 4.44 41.60 -13.05
C PRO A 323 5.95 41.80 -13.10
#